data_AF-A0A8B9M6W6-F1
#
_entry.id   AF-A0A8B9M6W6-F1
#
_cell.length_a   1.000
_cell.length_b   1.000
_cell.length_c   1.000
_cell.angle_alpha   90.00
_cell.angle_beta   90.00
_cell.angle_gamma   90.00
#
_symmetry.space_group_name_H-M   'P 1'
#
loop_
_entity.id
_entity.type
_entity.pdbx_description
1 polymer ?
#
loop_
_entity_poly.entity_id
_entity_poly.type
_entity_poly.pdbx_seq_one_letter_code
_entity_poly.pdbx_strand_id
1 'polypeptide(L)'
;MVHLDSLLPPNPLLSPFQAAWKNTCPHCPNSPFVYQVSYLLASLPGFIYQFIPAIKKYKIQLDKPETWEEQWQHVKISLIRIPTLLLPAFILGYFYSEDFDIPYKWDPMPPWYCILLKTSVLSEAKMDTRIYFMHRLMHHKTFYPYLHKHHYEFKTLFAM
;
A
#
# COMPACT_ATOMS: atom_id res chain seq x y z
N MET A 1 35.37 10.88 16.97
CA MET A 1 34.47 10.69 15.82
C MET A 1 33.35 11.70 15.94
N VAL A 2 33.24 12.63 14.99
CA VAL A 2 32.09 13.55 14.93
C VAL A 2 30.89 12.71 14.49
N HIS A 3 29.86 12.59 15.33
CA HIS A 3 28.61 11.96 14.91
C HIS A 3 28.00 12.80 13.80
N LEU A 4 27.78 12.21 12.62
CA LEU A 4 27.16 12.89 11.47
C LEU A 4 25.85 13.57 11.85
N ASP A 5 25.14 13.00 12.84
CA ASP A 5 23.88 13.50 13.38
C ASP A 5 24.00 14.91 13.97
N SER A 6 25.18 15.31 14.43
CA SER A 6 25.44 16.66 14.97
C SER A 6 25.58 17.74 13.89
N LEU A 7 25.74 17.34 12.63
CA LEU A 7 25.87 18.24 11.47
C LEU A 7 24.54 18.44 10.74
N LEU A 8 23.50 17.68 11.12
CA LEU A 8 22.20 17.71 10.47
C LEU A 8 21.26 18.70 11.17
N PRO A 9 20.49 19.51 10.42
CA PRO A 9 19.56 20.46 11.02
C PRO A 9 18.46 19.73 11.81
N PRO A 10 18.02 20.30 12.95
CA PRO A 10 16.97 19.71 13.76
C PRO A 10 15.68 19.55 12.94
N ASN A 11 15.01 18.41 13.08
CA ASN A 11 13.81 18.09 12.31
C ASN A 11 12.62 18.96 12.80
N PRO A 12 12.17 19.96 12.01
CA PRO A 12 11.10 20.87 12.42
C PRO A 12 9.73 20.19 12.48
N LEU A 13 9.59 19.03 11.82
CA LEU A 13 8.37 18.25 11.79
C LEU A 13 8.30 17.23 12.93
N LEU A 14 9.38 17.06 13.70
CA LEU A 14 9.44 16.06 14.76
C LEU A 14 8.39 16.33 15.85
N SER A 15 8.30 17.56 16.36
CA SER A 15 7.32 17.90 17.41
C SER A 15 5.85 17.81 16.94
N PRO A 16 5.42 18.34 15.78
CA PRO A 16 4.04 18.20 15.34
C PRO A 16 3.68 16.75 15.01
N PHE A 17 4.60 15.97 14.41
CA PHE A 17 4.33 14.55 14.17
C PHE A 17 4.36 13.73 15.45
N GLN A 18 5.18 14.08 16.46
CA GLN A 18 5.15 13.41 17.76
C GLN A 18 3.83 13.64 18.47
N ALA A 19 3.34 14.88 18.43
CA ALA A 19 2.05 15.25 18.98
C ALA A 19 0.92 14.50 18.26
N ALA A 20 0.94 14.48 16.93
CA ALA A 20 -0.01 13.69 16.13
C ALA A 20 0.06 12.19 16.48
N TRP A 21 1.26 11.60 16.49
CA TRP A 21 1.48 10.20 16.84
C TRP A 21 0.95 9.86 18.24
N LYS A 22 1.32 10.63 19.27
CA LYS A 22 0.84 10.43 20.64
C LYS A 22 -0.68 10.61 20.77
N ASN A 23 -1.28 11.49 19.98
CA ASN A 23 -2.73 11.75 20.02
C ASN A 23 -3.54 10.71 19.23
N THR A 24 -2.97 10.12 18.18
CA THR A 24 -3.68 9.19 17.28
C THR A 24 -3.43 7.73 17.66
N CYS A 25 -2.20 7.38 18.08
CA CYS A 25 -1.76 6.01 18.34
C CYS A 25 -2.47 5.26 19.50
N PRO A 26 -2.91 5.88 20.63
CA PRO A 26 -3.61 5.13 21.67
C PRO A 26 -5.03 4.70 21.25
N HIS A 27 -5.58 5.30 20.20
CA HIS A 27 -6.94 5.02 19.70
C HIS A 27 -6.95 4.43 18.29
N CYS A 28 -5.81 4.31 17.61
CA CYS A 28 -5.72 3.60 16.34
C CYS A 28 -5.73 2.10 16.61
N PRO A 29 -6.80 1.37 16.25
CA PRO A 29 -6.66 -0.05 16.08
C PRO A 29 -5.77 -0.19 14.84
N ASN A 30 -4.50 -0.54 15.03
CA ASN A 30 -3.66 -1.13 13.97
C ASN A 30 -4.19 -2.53 13.62
N SER A 31 -5.50 -2.61 13.44
CA SER A 31 -6.26 -3.81 13.17
C SER A 31 -6.45 -3.86 11.67
N PRO A 32 -6.19 -5.03 11.04
CA PRO A 32 -6.56 -5.29 9.65
C PRO A 32 -8.00 -4.88 9.32
N PHE A 33 -8.90 -4.87 10.31
CA PHE A 33 -10.28 -4.41 10.16
C PHE A 33 -10.40 -2.92 9.81
N VAL A 34 -9.64 -2.05 10.49
CA VAL A 34 -9.69 -0.59 10.23
C VAL A 34 -9.15 -0.31 8.84
N TYR A 35 -8.02 -0.94 8.48
CA TYR A 35 -7.46 -0.85 7.14
C TYR A 35 -8.48 -1.30 6.08
N GLN A 36 -9.14 -2.44 6.30
CA GLN A 36 -10.15 -2.97 5.39
C GLN A 36 -11.32 -2.01 5.18
N VAL A 37 -11.87 -1.45 6.26
CA VAL A 37 -13.00 -0.52 6.21
C VAL A 37 -12.58 0.78 5.53
N SER A 38 -11.43 1.36 5.92
CA SER A 38 -10.90 2.56 5.28
C SER A 38 -10.65 2.38 3.79
N TYR A 39 -10.10 1.23 3.38
CA TYR A 39 -9.90 0.90 1.98
C TYR A 39 -11.23 0.85 1.23
N LEU A 40 -12.24 0.14 1.75
CA LEU A 40 -13.57 0.06 1.13
C LEU A 40 -14.24 1.42 1.03
N LEU A 41 -14.12 2.27 2.05
CA LEU A 41 -14.69 3.62 2.05
C LEU A 41 -14.02 4.52 1.01
N ALA A 42 -12.69 4.51 0.95
CA ALA A 42 -11.93 5.28 -0.03
C ALA A 42 -12.24 4.85 -1.47
N SER A 43 -12.70 3.62 -1.65
CA SER A 43 -12.93 2.99 -2.93
C SER A 43 -14.39 3.14 -3.42
N LEU A 44 -15.33 3.48 -2.53
CA LEU A 44 -16.74 3.77 -2.86
C LEU A 44 -16.97 4.73 -4.04
N PRO A 45 -16.24 5.85 -4.20
CA PRO A 45 -16.44 6.75 -5.33
C PRO A 45 -16.24 6.04 -6.67
N GLY A 46 -15.19 5.22 -6.79
CA GLY A 46 -14.90 4.44 -7.99
C GLY A 46 -16.00 3.44 -8.30
N PHE A 47 -16.53 2.77 -7.28
CA PHE A 47 -17.69 1.87 -7.42
C PHE A 47 -18.93 2.60 -7.93
N ILE A 48 -19.26 3.76 -7.35
CA ILE A 48 -20.43 4.56 -7.74
C ILE A 48 -20.29 5.05 -9.18
N TYR A 49 -19.10 5.51 -9.59
CA TYR A 49 -18.84 6.02 -10.94
C TYR A 49 -19.09 4.99 -12.04
N GLN A 50 -18.95 3.70 -11.75
CA GLN A 50 -19.20 2.64 -12.72
C GLN A 50 -20.69 2.54 -13.12
N PHE A 51 -21.61 3.01 -12.27
CA PHE A 51 -23.05 3.01 -12.55
C PHE A 51 -23.56 4.30 -13.22
N ILE A 52 -22.79 5.39 -13.17
CA ILE A 52 -23.19 6.68 -13.74
C ILE A 52 -22.99 6.66 -15.27
N PRO A 53 -24.05 6.76 -16.10
CA PRO A 53 -23.91 6.68 -17.56
C PRO A 53 -22.98 7.74 -18.16
N ALA A 54 -22.96 8.95 -17.59
CA ALA A 54 -22.12 10.06 -18.04
C ALA A 54 -20.61 9.81 -17.88
N ILE A 55 -20.21 8.95 -16.94
CA ILE A 55 -18.80 8.64 -16.63
C ILE A 55 -18.31 7.44 -17.43
N LYS A 56 -19.21 6.54 -17.86
CA LYS A 56 -18.86 5.32 -18.60
C LYS A 56 -18.00 5.58 -19.85
N LYS A 57 -18.16 6.73 -20.51
CA LYS A 57 -17.35 7.13 -21.67
C LYS A 57 -15.86 7.35 -21.37
N TYR A 58 -15.49 7.58 -20.11
CA TYR A 58 -14.10 7.75 -19.68
C TYR A 58 -13.46 6.45 -19.20
N LYS A 59 -14.17 5.31 -19.27
CA LYS A 59 -13.59 4.01 -18.96
C LYS A 59 -12.54 3.65 -20.00
N ILE A 60 -11.42 3.10 -19.52
CA ILE A 60 -10.34 2.57 -20.37
C ILE A 60 -10.84 1.41 -21.24
N GLN A 61 -11.89 0.70 -20.80
CA GLN A 61 -12.46 -0.46 -21.49
C GLN A 61 -13.96 -0.30 -21.63
N LEU A 62 -14.37 0.18 -22.79
CA LEU A 62 -15.77 0.47 -23.12
C LEU A 62 -16.55 -0.78 -23.54
N ASP A 63 -15.84 -1.82 -23.97
CA ASP A 63 -16.35 -3.09 -24.52
C ASP A 63 -16.86 -4.07 -23.46
N LYS A 64 -16.59 -3.81 -22.18
CA LYS A 64 -16.97 -4.68 -21.06
C LYS A 64 -17.85 -3.93 -20.07
N PRO A 65 -19.18 -4.00 -20.20
CA PRO A 65 -20.08 -3.45 -19.20
C PRO A 65 -19.94 -4.24 -17.91
N GLU A 66 -19.76 -3.54 -16.79
CA GLU A 66 -19.74 -4.18 -15.48
C GLU A 66 -21.17 -4.35 -14.98
N THR A 67 -21.48 -5.58 -14.56
CA THR A 67 -22.76 -5.92 -13.93
C THR A 67 -22.67 -5.76 -12.41
N TRP A 68 -23.83 -5.60 -11.76
CA TRP A 68 -23.91 -5.53 -10.30
C TRP A 68 -23.36 -6.81 -9.66
N GLU A 69 -23.63 -7.95 -10.28
CA GLU A 69 -23.21 -9.27 -9.84
C GLU A 69 -21.68 -9.39 -9.82
N GLU A 70 -21.01 -8.98 -10.90
CA GLU A 70 -19.54 -9.01 -11.01
C GLU A 70 -18.88 -8.11 -9.95
N GLN A 71 -19.41 -6.90 -9.76
CA GLN A 71 -18.86 -5.99 -8.75
C GLN A 71 -19.07 -6.50 -7.32
N TRP A 72 -20.22 -7.12 -7.04
CA TRP A 72 -20.46 -7.72 -5.73
C TRP A 72 -19.51 -8.90 -5.47
N GLN A 73 -19.20 -9.71 -6.49
CA GLN A 73 -18.16 -10.73 -6.39
C GLN A 73 -16.79 -10.11 -6.11
N HIS A 74 -16.44 -8.98 -6.74
CA HIS A 74 -15.19 -8.27 -6.46
C HIS A 74 -15.11 -7.79 -5.01
N VAL A 75 -16.20 -7.25 -4.44
CA VAL A 75 -16.22 -6.83 -3.02
C VAL A 75 -15.95 -8.02 -2.10
N LYS A 76 -16.61 -9.16 -2.32
CA LYS A 76 -16.39 -10.39 -1.53
C LYS A 76 -14.96 -10.89 -1.63
N ILE A 77 -14.40 -10.92 -2.83
CA ILE A 77 -13.03 -11.34 -3.06
C ILE A 77 -12.06 -10.38 -2.37
N SER A 78 -12.32 -9.08 -2.41
CA SER A 78 -11.48 -8.05 -1.77
C SER A 78 -11.48 -8.15 -0.25
N LEU A 79 -12.62 -8.50 0.36
CA LEU A 79 -12.73 -8.74 1.81
C LEU A 79 -11.79 -9.85 2.30
N ILE A 80 -11.52 -10.85 1.47
CA ILE A 80 -10.64 -11.97 1.81
C ILE A 80 -9.20 -11.65 1.39
N ARG A 81 -8.99 -11.16 0.18
CA ARG A 81 -7.63 -11.00 -0.39
C ARG A 81 -6.83 -9.89 0.24
N ILE A 82 -7.45 -8.76 0.57
CA ILE A 82 -6.74 -7.62 1.15
C ILE A 82 -6.05 -8.01 2.46
N PRO A 83 -6.72 -8.57 3.49
CA PRO A 83 -6.03 -8.96 4.72
C PRO A 83 -5.00 -10.08 4.50
N THR A 84 -5.26 -11.03 3.57
CA THR A 84 -4.32 -12.11 3.23
C THR A 84 -3.04 -11.59 2.57
N LEU A 85 -3.12 -10.58 1.71
CA LEU A 85 -1.95 -9.98 1.04
C LEU A 85 -1.27 -8.90 1.89
N LEU A 86 -2.03 -8.25 2.76
CA LEU A 86 -1.52 -7.21 3.65
C LEU A 86 -0.51 -7.75 4.66
N LEU A 87 -0.71 -8.96 5.19
CA LEU A 87 0.22 -9.57 6.13
C LEU A 87 1.61 -9.84 5.50
N PRO A 88 1.74 -10.51 4.34
CA PRO A 88 2.99 -10.58 3.60
C PRO A 88 3.60 -9.21 3.28
N ALA A 89 2.78 -8.22 2.94
CA ALA A 89 3.26 -6.86 2.67
C ALA A 89 3.85 -6.19 3.92
N PHE A 90 3.25 -6.37 5.10
CA PHE A 90 3.81 -5.87 6.37
C PHE A 90 5.13 -6.57 6.73
N ILE A 91 5.20 -7.90 6.53
CA ILE A 91 6.44 -8.66 6.76
C ILE A 91 7.55 -8.16 5.81
N LEU A 92 7.23 -7.95 4.53
CA LEU A 92 8.17 -7.40 3.57
C LEU A 92 8.59 -5.96 3.94
N GLY A 93 7.65 -5.14 4.42
CA GLY A 93 7.91 -3.79 4.92
C GLY A 93 8.82 -3.77 6.15
N TYR A 94 8.69 -4.79 7.02
CA TYR A 94 9.55 -5.01 8.18
C TYR A 94 11.00 -5.26 7.77
N PHE A 95 11.23 -6.29 6.93
CA PHE A 95 12.56 -6.60 6.43
C PHE A 95 13.16 -5.45 5.63
N TYR A 96 12.33 -4.76 4.84
CA TYR A 96 12.76 -3.56 4.16
C TYR A 96 13.25 -2.49 5.14
N SER A 97 12.54 -2.22 6.22
CA SER A 97 12.97 -1.18 7.16
C SER A 97 14.21 -1.59 7.95
N GLU A 98 14.41 -2.88 8.23
CA GLU A 98 15.67 -3.40 8.76
C GLU A 98 16.84 -3.23 7.78
N ASP A 99 16.65 -3.54 6.48
CA ASP A 99 17.68 -3.40 5.44
C ASP A 99 18.22 -1.96 5.27
N PHE A 100 17.46 -0.95 5.72
CA PHE A 100 17.81 0.48 5.62
C PHE A 100 18.08 1.15 6.97
N ASP A 101 18.14 0.37 8.06
CA ASP A 101 18.28 0.83 9.44
C ASP A 101 17.27 1.95 9.75
N ILE A 102 16.00 1.74 9.36
CA ILE A 102 14.90 2.67 9.65
C ILE A 102 14.24 2.21 10.96
N PRO A 103 14.40 2.98 12.06
CA PRO A 103 13.86 2.61 13.35
C PRO A 103 12.33 2.68 13.35
N TYR A 104 11.70 1.65 13.91
CA TYR A 104 10.24 1.58 14.11
C TYR A 104 9.74 2.34 15.33
N LYS A 105 10.65 2.75 16.21
CA LYS A 105 10.32 3.54 17.39
C LYS A 105 10.28 5.02 17.03
N TRP A 106 9.47 5.77 17.75
CA TRP A 106 9.37 7.22 17.57
C TRP A 106 10.68 7.93 17.93
N ASP A 107 11.29 7.56 19.05
CA ASP A 107 12.43 8.28 19.64
C ASP A 107 13.73 8.28 18.79
N PRO A 108 14.06 7.22 18.02
CA PRO A 108 15.21 7.23 17.11
C PRO A 108 14.86 7.66 15.66
N MET A 109 13.64 8.14 15.37
CA MET A 109 13.22 8.42 13.98
C MET A 109 14.14 9.46 13.32
N PRO A 110 14.83 9.12 12.21
CA PRO A 110 15.73 10.05 11.54
C PRO A 110 14.95 11.23 10.92
N PRO A 111 15.63 12.36 10.64
CA PRO A 111 15.00 13.50 9.97
C PRO A 111 14.30 13.10 8.66
N TRP A 112 13.18 13.74 8.33
CA TRP A 112 12.34 13.37 7.18
C TRP A 112 13.09 13.35 5.84
N TYR A 113 14.07 14.25 5.66
CA TYR A 113 14.91 14.28 4.45
C TYR A 113 15.90 13.11 4.39
N CYS A 114 16.37 12.60 5.53
CA CYS A 114 17.20 11.39 5.60
C CYS A 114 16.36 10.16 5.25
N ILE A 115 15.11 10.11 5.70
CA ILE A 115 14.16 9.06 5.31
C ILE A 115 13.96 9.12 3.81
N LEU A 116 13.60 10.28 3.25
CA LEU A 116 13.39 10.45 1.81
C LEU A 116 14.59 9.99 1.00
N LEU A 117 15.81 10.42 1.35
CA LEU A 117 17.03 10.04 0.64
C LEU A 117 17.30 8.52 0.72
N LYS A 118 17.12 7.92 1.90
CA LYS A 118 17.24 6.46 2.09
C LYS A 118 16.18 5.70 1.29
N THR A 119 14.95 6.21 1.22
CA THR A 119 13.82 5.56 0.52
C THR A 119 13.81 5.82 -0.99
N SER A 120 14.34 6.93 -1.48
CA SER A 120 14.19 7.34 -2.89
C SER A 120 15.35 6.94 -3.81
N VAL A 121 16.59 6.85 -3.32
CA VAL A 121 17.74 6.58 -4.22
C VAL A 121 18.22 5.14 -4.10
N LEU A 122 18.42 4.66 -2.87
CA LEU A 122 18.95 3.32 -2.63
C LEU A 122 17.85 2.24 -2.60
N SER A 123 16.61 2.67 -2.39
CA SER A 123 15.46 1.78 -2.28
C SER A 123 14.74 1.54 -3.60
N GLU A 124 14.62 2.53 -4.50
CA GLU A 124 13.93 2.34 -5.78
C GLU A 124 14.56 1.20 -6.60
N ALA A 125 15.90 1.15 -6.72
CA ALA A 125 16.57 0.04 -7.43
C ALA A 125 16.34 -1.34 -6.78
N LYS A 126 16.33 -1.40 -5.44
CA LYS A 126 16.03 -2.64 -4.70
C LYS A 126 14.53 -2.97 -4.74
N MET A 127 13.66 -1.96 -4.81
CA MET A 127 12.21 -2.09 -4.91
C MET A 127 11.84 -2.62 -6.29
N ASP A 128 12.37 -2.04 -7.36
CA ASP A 128 12.21 -2.51 -8.75
C ASP A 128 12.67 -3.96 -8.90
N THR A 129 13.83 -4.28 -8.33
CA THR A 129 14.34 -5.66 -8.35
C THR A 129 13.39 -6.62 -7.61
N ARG A 130 12.91 -6.23 -6.42
CA ARG A 130 11.98 -7.06 -5.63
C ARG A 130 10.62 -7.19 -6.31
N ILE A 131 10.06 -6.11 -6.86
CA ILE A 131 8.81 -6.12 -7.62
C ILE A 131 8.96 -7.02 -8.84
N TYR A 132 10.07 -6.93 -9.58
CA TYR A 132 10.35 -7.79 -10.73
C TYR A 132 10.37 -9.27 -10.34
N PHE A 133 11.11 -9.64 -9.28
CA PHE A 133 11.17 -11.03 -8.84
C PHE A 133 9.85 -11.53 -8.24
N MET A 134 9.12 -10.69 -7.50
CA MET A 134 7.79 -11.03 -6.98
C MET A 134 6.79 -11.22 -8.11
N HIS A 135 6.81 -10.33 -9.11
CA HIS A 135 6.00 -10.47 -10.30
C HIS A 135 6.33 -11.78 -11.04
N ARG A 136 7.61 -12.07 -11.24
CA ARG A 136 8.07 -13.34 -11.84
C ARG A 136 7.66 -14.57 -11.02
N LEU A 137 7.70 -14.49 -9.70
CA LEU A 137 7.25 -15.55 -8.80
C LEU A 137 5.73 -15.78 -8.93
N MET A 138 4.94 -14.71 -9.07
CA MET A 138 3.50 -14.81 -9.30
C MET A 138 3.15 -15.47 -10.64
N HIS A 139 4.05 -15.40 -11.63
CA HIS A 139 3.94 -16.14 -12.90
C HIS A 139 4.33 -17.62 -12.79
N HIS A 140 4.90 -18.06 -11.67
CA HIS A 140 5.23 -19.46 -11.48
C HIS A 140 3.98 -20.33 -11.47
N LYS A 141 4.04 -21.53 -12.05
CA LYS A 141 2.89 -22.44 -12.25
C LYS A 141 2.06 -22.70 -10.97
N THR A 142 2.73 -22.70 -9.82
CA THR A 142 2.10 -22.89 -8.50
C THR A 142 1.23 -21.71 -8.09
N PHE A 143 1.67 -20.47 -8.34
CA PHE A 143 1.01 -19.25 -7.86
C PHE A 143 0.11 -18.60 -8.93
N TYR A 144 0.43 -18.81 -10.20
CA TYR A 144 -0.28 -18.28 -11.35
C TYR A 144 -1.80 -18.47 -11.28
N PRO A 145 -2.35 -19.68 -11.05
CA PRO A 145 -3.80 -19.86 -11.05
C PRO A 145 -4.50 -19.17 -9.89
N TYR A 146 -3.83 -18.93 -8.77
CA TYR A 146 -4.44 -18.38 -7.56
C TYR A 146 -4.33 -16.86 -7.46
N LEU A 147 -3.17 -16.30 -7.83
CA LEU A 147 -2.86 -14.89 -7.63
C LEU A 147 -2.93 -14.12 -8.96
N HIS A 148 -2.13 -14.53 -9.95
CA HIS A 148 -1.89 -13.71 -11.13
C HIS A 148 -2.99 -13.83 -12.19
N LYS A 149 -3.55 -15.01 -12.39
CA LYS A 149 -4.69 -15.23 -13.30
C LYS A 149 -5.89 -14.37 -12.89
N HIS A 150 -6.24 -14.37 -11.61
CA HIS A 150 -7.36 -13.58 -11.11
C HIS A 150 -7.11 -12.08 -11.14
N HIS A 151 -5.86 -11.63 -11.07
CA HIS A 151 -5.52 -10.22 -11.23
C HIS A 151 -5.81 -9.72 -12.67
N TYR A 152 -5.61 -10.56 -13.68
CA TYR A 152 -5.99 -10.24 -15.06
C TYR A 152 -7.48 -10.44 -15.36
N GLU A 153 -8.11 -11.43 -14.72
CA GLU A 153 -9.52 -11.76 -14.89
C GLU A 153 -10.44 -10.70 -14.27
N PHE A 154 -10.09 -10.25 -13.06
CA PHE A 154 -10.74 -9.12 -12.40
C PHE A 154 -9.97 -7.85 -12.75
N LYS A 155 -10.41 -7.19 -13.81
CA LYS A 155 -9.89 -5.88 -14.18
C LYS A 155 -10.23 -4.92 -13.05
N THR A 156 -9.23 -4.67 -12.21
CA THR A 156 -9.21 -3.75 -11.06
C THR A 156 -10.55 -3.09 -10.78
N LEU A 157 -11.32 -3.67 -9.85
CA LEU A 157 -12.11 -2.81 -8.99
C LEU A 157 -11.07 -1.94 -8.27
N PHE A 158 -11.10 -0.63 -8.51
CA PHE A 158 -10.16 0.37 -8.01
C PHE A 158 -8.85 0.47 -8.79
N ALA A 159 -8.93 1.12 -9.95
CA ALA A 159 -7.84 2.03 -10.33
C ALA A 159 -7.87 3.19 -9.32
N MET A 160 -6.96 3.17 -8.35
CA MET A 160 -6.23 4.39 -8.01
C MET A 160 -5.00 4.42 -8.89
#